data_AF-A0A7V4V007-F1
#
_entry.id   AF-A0A7V4V007-F1
#
_cell.length_a   1.000
_cell.length_b   1.000
_cell.length_c   1.000
_cell.angle_alpha   90.00
_cell.angle_beta   90.00
_cell.angle_gamma   90.00
#
_symmetry.space_group_name_H-M   'P 1'
#
loop_
_entity.id
_entity.type
_entity.pdbx_description
1 polymer ?
#
loop_
_entity_poly.entity_id
_entity_poly.type
_entity_poly.pdbx_seq_one_letter_code
_entity_poly.pdbx_strand_id
1 'polypeptide(L)'
;MKGKIKQLKDSYGFISMQDSKDWIWFGFRGIVNIDEFTEGNEVEFEMTDGQNGKKAAKNVKLIKSQIQAQSQSQSQAHNIQFATQTVDTPNDIKSLCSFEKDGKRPHNDLFSAYAQKIANTLAKADGQKNSSTQLRKFYDQVVRYYDDVRFQPSIADREETLSRLMPYILKLESTVFQAYEKSKIDANFKSFIDASMAQLRAKPDFETLKIFKTLFEAVLGFYKTK
;
A
#
# COMPACT_ATOMS: atom_id res chain seq x y z
N MET A 1 7.50 -1.76 28.07
CA MET A 1 6.52 -0.94 28.82
C MET A 1 5.21 -0.87 28.03
N LYS A 2 4.10 -0.56 28.70
CA LYS A 2 2.78 -0.43 28.06
C LYS A 2 2.19 0.95 28.32
N GLY A 3 1.36 1.42 27.40
CA GLY A 3 0.65 2.69 27.54
C GLY A 3 -0.43 2.84 26.48
N LYS A 4 -1.07 4.00 26.46
CA LYS A 4 -2.08 4.36 25.46
C LYS A 4 -1.62 5.54 24.64
N ILE A 5 -1.91 5.52 23.35
CA ILE A 5 -1.66 6.67 22.49
C ILE A 5 -2.52 7.83 22.98
N LYS A 6 -1.86 8.91 23.43
CA LYS A 6 -2.53 10.11 23.93
C LYS A 6 -2.83 11.09 22.80
N GLN A 7 -1.88 11.26 21.88
CA GLN A 7 -1.99 12.20 20.77
C GLN A 7 -1.03 11.81 19.65
N LEU A 8 -1.45 11.99 18.40
CA LEU A 8 -0.63 11.82 17.20
C LEU A 8 -0.51 13.15 16.45
N LYS A 9 0.67 13.41 15.90
CA LYS A 9 0.98 14.56 15.03
C LYS A 9 1.67 14.06 13.76
N ASP A 10 2.02 14.97 12.84
CA ASP A 10 2.49 14.63 11.49
C ASP A 10 3.73 13.71 11.42
N SER A 11 4.60 13.74 12.43
CA SER A 11 5.85 12.97 12.44
C SER A 11 6.22 12.31 13.77
N TYR A 12 5.38 12.49 14.80
CA TYR A 12 5.61 11.98 16.15
C TYR A 12 4.31 11.86 16.94
N GLY A 13 4.36 11.16 18.07
CA GLY A 13 3.23 11.03 18.97
C GLY A 13 3.63 10.99 20.44
N PHE A 14 2.62 10.92 21.29
CA PHE A 14 2.78 10.82 22.74
C PHE A 14 2.02 9.61 23.28
N ILE A 15 2.64 8.85 24.17
CA ILE A 15 2.05 7.71 24.87
C ILE A 15 1.86 8.08 26.34
N SER A 16 0.64 7.93 26.86
CA SER A 16 0.34 8.00 28.28
C SER A 16 0.68 6.65 28.92
N MET A 17 1.49 6.65 29.97
CA MET A 17 1.73 5.42 30.74
C MET A 17 0.54 5.11 31.65
N GLN A 18 0.37 3.83 31.97
CA GLN A 18 -0.72 3.39 32.84
C GLN A 18 -0.44 3.67 34.32
N ASP A 19 0.85 3.65 34.71
CA ASP A 19 1.30 3.79 36.10
C ASP A 19 1.81 5.21 36.45
N SER A 20 1.77 6.16 35.51
CA SER A 20 2.13 7.56 35.76
C SER A 20 1.27 8.54 34.95
N LYS A 21 1.07 9.76 35.47
CA LYS A 21 0.42 10.87 34.74
C LYS A 21 1.30 11.49 33.65
N ASP A 22 2.51 10.97 33.49
CA ASP A 22 3.48 11.45 32.51
C ASP A 22 3.26 10.80 31.15
N TRP A 23 3.61 11.56 30.12
CA TRP A 23 3.58 11.10 28.74
C TRP A 23 5.01 10.97 28.21
N ILE A 24 5.20 10.03 27.30
CA ILE A 24 6.48 9.83 26.61
C ILE A 24 6.35 10.08 25.13
N TRP A 25 7.35 10.76 24.57
CA TRP A 25 7.42 11.08 23.17
C TRP A 25 7.98 9.89 22.36
N PHE A 26 7.43 9.66 21.17
CA PHE A 26 8.00 8.73 20.19
C PHE A 26 7.94 9.32 18.78
N GLY A 27 8.96 9.05 17.98
CA GLY A 27 8.99 9.42 16.55
C GLY A 27 8.50 8.27 15.67
N PHE A 28 7.99 8.59 14.49
CA PHE A 28 7.49 7.58 13.55
C PHE A 28 8.61 6.84 12.82
N ARG A 29 9.85 7.33 12.94
CA ARG A 29 11.02 6.74 12.28
C ARG A 29 11.27 5.33 12.80
N GLY A 30 11.07 4.33 11.93
CA GLY A 30 11.24 2.91 12.25
C GLY A 30 9.96 2.19 12.66
N ILE A 31 8.80 2.87 12.66
CA ILE A 31 7.49 2.25 12.89
C ILE A 31 6.90 1.91 11.52
N VAL A 32 6.66 0.63 11.29
CA VAL A 32 5.93 0.13 10.12
C VAL A 32 4.44 0.18 10.48
N ASN A 33 3.62 0.76 9.60
CA ASN A 33 2.17 0.94 9.77
C ASN A 33 1.73 1.98 10.83
N ILE A 34 2.37 3.16 10.84
CA ILE A 34 1.89 4.28 11.67
C ILE A 34 0.43 4.67 11.38
N ASP A 35 -0.03 4.42 10.15
CA ASP A 35 -1.41 4.68 9.71
C ASP A 35 -2.47 3.86 10.51
N GLU A 36 -2.08 2.76 11.16
CA GLU A 36 -2.99 1.95 12.01
C GLU A 36 -3.16 2.54 13.43
N PHE A 37 -2.35 3.52 13.81
CA PHE A 37 -2.32 4.07 15.15
C PHE A 37 -3.42 5.12 15.29
N THR A 38 -4.30 4.96 16.27
CA THR A 38 -5.33 5.94 16.62
C THR A 38 -5.26 6.30 18.11
N GLU A 39 -5.70 7.51 18.46
CA GLU A 39 -5.74 7.94 19.87
C GLU A 39 -6.57 6.95 20.71
N GLY A 40 -6.05 6.61 21.89
CA GLY A 40 -6.63 5.60 22.77
C GLY A 40 -6.20 4.16 22.52
N ASN A 41 -5.50 3.84 21.42
CA ASN A 41 -4.97 2.49 21.22
C ASN A 41 -3.92 2.13 22.28
N GLU A 42 -3.96 0.88 22.74
CA GLU A 42 -2.93 0.34 23.63
C GLU A 42 -1.70 -0.06 22.83
N VAL A 43 -0.53 0.34 23.32
CA VAL A 43 0.75 0.11 22.68
C VAL A 43 1.76 -0.41 23.68
N GLU A 44 2.64 -1.30 23.20
CA GLU A 44 3.86 -1.66 23.88
C GLU A 44 5.05 -0.92 23.26
N PHE A 45 6.03 -0.57 24.09
CA PHE A 45 7.20 0.18 23.66
C PHE A 45 8.39 -0.06 24.59
N GLU A 46 9.58 0.27 24.11
CA GLU A 46 10.83 0.27 24.86
C GLU A 46 11.22 1.71 25.21
N MET A 47 11.62 1.98 26.46
CA MET A 47 12.18 3.27 26.85
C MET A 47 13.63 3.38 26.41
N THR A 48 13.98 4.51 25.81
CA THR A 48 15.35 4.89 25.47
C THR A 48 15.61 6.31 25.97
N ASP A 49 16.87 6.63 26.21
CA ASP A 49 17.27 8.03 26.38
C ASP A 49 17.28 8.73 25.01
N GLY A 50 16.57 9.85 24.91
CA GLY A 50 16.52 10.70 23.72
C GLY A 50 17.74 11.61 23.61
N GLN A 51 17.91 12.27 22.46
CA GLN A 51 19.09 13.09 22.12
C GLN A 51 19.38 14.24 23.11
N ASN A 52 18.42 14.64 23.95
CA ASN A 52 18.56 15.73 24.93
C ASN A 52 18.43 15.25 26.40
N GLY A 53 18.70 13.97 26.68
CA GLY A 53 18.56 13.40 28.03
C GLY A 53 17.11 13.24 28.51
N LYS A 54 16.13 13.52 27.65
CA LYS A 54 14.69 13.28 27.89
C LYS A 54 14.33 11.87 27.43
N LYS A 55 13.55 11.15 28.25
CA LYS A 55 13.09 9.79 27.93
C LYS A 55 12.20 9.79 26.68
N ALA A 56 12.43 8.84 25.78
CA ALA A 56 11.66 8.61 24.57
C ALA A 56 11.28 7.13 24.43
N ALA A 57 10.25 6.86 23.63
CA ALA A 57 9.81 5.49 23.33
C ALA A 57 10.29 5.07 21.93
N LYS A 58 10.78 3.83 21.82
CA LYS A 58 11.18 3.14 20.59
C LYS A 58 10.44 1.82 20.46
N ASN A 59 10.46 1.23 19.26
CA ASN A 59 9.82 -0.05 18.95
C ASN A 59 8.33 -0.08 19.36
N VAL A 60 7.62 1.03 19.13
CA VAL A 60 6.20 1.16 19.52
C VAL A 60 5.34 0.25 18.63
N LYS A 61 4.55 -0.63 19.24
CA LYS A 61 3.67 -1.60 18.56
C LYS A 61 2.28 -1.59 19.18
N LEU A 62 1.24 -1.76 18.36
CA LEU A 62 -0.14 -1.90 18.81
C LEU A 62 -0.35 -3.22 19.56
N ILE A 63 -0.93 -3.15 20.75
CA ILE A 63 -1.45 -4.30 21.49
C ILE A 63 -2.86 -4.53 20.95
N LYS A 64 -3.02 -5.49 20.04
CA LYS A 64 -4.34 -5.91 19.58
C LYS A 64 -5.09 -6.55 20.75
N SER A 65 -6.12 -5.89 21.27
CA SER A 65 -6.97 -6.45 22.32
C SER A 65 -7.61 -7.75 21.84
N GLN A 66 -7.25 -8.86 22.47
CA GLN A 66 -7.85 -10.16 22.22
C GLN A 66 -9.28 -10.19 22.78
N ILE A 67 -10.26 -9.80 21.97
CA ILE A 67 -11.64 -10.25 22.15
C ILE A 67 -12.18 -10.68 20.79
N GLN A 68 -11.88 -11.93 20.41
CA GLN A 68 -12.87 -12.93 20.02
C GLN A 68 -12.19 -14.31 19.93
N ALA A 69 -12.88 -15.28 20.52
CA ALA A 69 -12.34 -16.54 20.98
C ALA A 69 -12.30 -17.65 19.92
N GLN A 70 -11.23 -18.43 20.00
CA GLN A 70 -11.17 -19.91 19.91
C GLN A 70 -11.99 -20.63 18.83
N SER A 71 -11.26 -21.20 17.87
CA SER A 71 -11.30 -22.65 17.64
C SER A 71 -9.87 -23.11 17.37
N GLN A 72 -9.30 -23.80 18.36
CA GLN A 72 -7.97 -24.41 18.29
C GLN A 72 -8.04 -25.71 17.51
N SER A 73 -6.98 -26.04 16.78
CA SER A 73 -6.38 -27.37 16.82
C SER A 73 -4.90 -27.26 16.43
N GLN A 74 -4.07 -27.77 17.33
CA GLN A 74 -2.61 -27.79 17.28
C GLN A 74 -2.07 -28.70 16.18
N SER A 75 -0.87 -28.41 15.67
CA SER A 75 0.25 -29.36 15.46
C SER A 75 1.43 -28.59 14.84
N GLN A 76 2.47 -28.32 15.62
CA GLN A 76 3.74 -29.07 15.70
C GLN A 76 4.81 -28.59 14.70
N ALA A 77 6.02 -28.48 15.23
CA ALA A 77 7.22 -28.03 14.58
C ALA A 77 7.57 -28.90 13.37
N HIS A 78 7.95 -28.28 12.25
CA HIS A 78 8.94 -28.84 11.34
C HIS A 78 9.69 -27.72 10.60
N ASN A 79 10.99 -27.64 10.89
CA ASN A 79 12.01 -27.26 9.92
C ASN A 79 11.85 -28.15 8.69
N ILE A 80 11.94 -27.60 7.47
CA ILE A 80 12.40 -28.23 6.20
C ILE A 80 11.96 -27.36 4.99
N GLN A 81 12.98 -26.93 4.24
CA GLN A 81 13.09 -26.69 2.80
C GLN A 81 11.94 -26.03 2.01
N PHE A 82 12.34 -24.95 1.31
CA PHE A 82 11.67 -24.44 0.11
C PHE A 82 11.49 -25.56 -0.93
N ALA A 83 10.34 -26.23 -0.87
CA ALA A 83 9.80 -26.97 -1.99
C ALA A 83 8.96 -26.00 -2.83
N THR A 84 9.40 -25.78 -4.05
CA THR A 84 8.61 -25.18 -5.13
C THR A 84 7.29 -25.92 -5.27
N GLN A 85 6.17 -25.26 -4.94
CA GLN A 85 4.85 -25.65 -5.43
C GLN A 85 4.22 -24.46 -6.13
N THR A 86 4.15 -24.60 -7.44
CA THR A 86 3.28 -23.89 -8.35
C THR A 86 1.84 -24.12 -7.92
N VAL A 87 1.17 -23.08 -7.40
CA VAL A 87 -0.27 -23.12 -7.14
C VAL A 87 -0.92 -22.02 -7.98
N ASP A 88 -1.63 -22.50 -9.01
CA ASP A 88 -2.74 -21.88 -9.73
C ASP A 88 -2.71 -20.35 -9.82
N THR A 89 -1.95 -19.86 -10.78
CA THR A 89 -2.09 -18.48 -11.28
C THR A 89 -3.37 -18.36 -12.07
N PRO A 90 -4.34 -17.51 -11.66
CA PRO A 90 -5.22 -16.91 -12.63
C PRO A 90 -4.33 -16.06 -13.54
N ASN A 91 -4.16 -16.53 -14.78
CA ASN A 91 -3.20 -16.01 -15.76
C ASN A 91 -3.62 -14.64 -16.32
N ASP A 92 -4.77 -14.12 -15.87
CA ASP A 92 -5.35 -12.86 -16.33
C ASP A 92 -4.88 -11.72 -15.43
N ILE A 93 -4.23 -10.72 -16.01
CA ILE A 93 -3.77 -9.51 -15.31
C ILE A 93 -4.87 -8.88 -14.45
N LYS A 94 -6.14 -8.95 -14.88
CA LYS A 94 -7.29 -8.44 -14.12
C LYS A 94 -7.40 -9.05 -12.73
N SER A 95 -7.17 -10.35 -12.60
CA SER A 95 -7.23 -11.05 -11.31
C SER A 95 -6.06 -10.68 -10.40
N LEU A 96 -4.87 -10.49 -10.97
CA LEU A 96 -3.65 -10.09 -10.26
C LEU A 96 -3.73 -8.64 -9.77
N CYS A 97 -4.59 -7.82 -10.37
CA CYS A 97 -4.81 -6.45 -9.92
C CYS A 97 -5.73 -6.34 -8.70
N SER A 98 -6.43 -7.40 -8.27
CA SER A 98 -7.39 -7.29 -7.15
C SER A 98 -6.74 -6.79 -5.87
N PHE A 99 -7.20 -5.65 -5.36
CA PHE A 99 -6.69 -5.00 -4.15
C PHE A 99 -7.16 -5.70 -2.89
N GLU A 100 -8.23 -6.49 -2.98
CA GLU A 100 -8.81 -7.24 -1.89
C GLU A 100 -8.73 -8.74 -2.16
N LYS A 101 -8.40 -9.50 -1.11
CA LYS A 101 -8.47 -10.95 -1.09
C LYS A 101 -8.86 -11.41 0.31
N ASP A 102 -9.84 -12.30 0.41
CA ASP A 102 -10.33 -12.84 1.69
C ASP A 102 -10.76 -11.74 2.69
N GLY A 103 -11.36 -10.66 2.19
CA GLY A 103 -11.78 -9.51 3.01
C GLY A 103 -10.64 -8.60 3.48
N LYS A 104 -9.39 -8.88 3.06
CA LYS A 104 -8.21 -8.10 3.45
C LYS A 104 -7.74 -7.23 2.30
N ARG A 105 -7.44 -5.97 2.64
CA ARG A 105 -6.97 -4.95 1.71
C ARG A 105 -5.90 -4.06 2.33
N PRO A 106 -4.76 -3.83 1.65
CA PRO A 106 -4.26 -4.65 0.55
C PRO A 106 -3.93 -6.07 1.03
N HIS A 107 -4.05 -7.09 0.17
CA HIS A 107 -3.59 -8.44 0.53
C HIS A 107 -2.06 -8.56 0.44
N ASN A 108 -1.45 -9.44 1.25
CA ASN A 108 0.01 -9.50 1.47
C ASN A 108 0.87 -9.68 0.21
N ASP A 109 0.33 -10.32 -0.83
CA ASP A 109 1.07 -10.66 -2.05
C ASP A 109 0.94 -9.60 -3.16
N LEU A 110 0.07 -8.59 -2.97
CA LEU A 110 -0.29 -7.62 -4.00
C LEU A 110 0.93 -6.89 -4.55
N PHE A 111 1.76 -6.38 -3.64
CA PHE A 111 2.96 -5.60 -3.98
C PHE A 111 4.22 -6.46 -4.17
N SER A 112 4.11 -7.78 -4.06
CA SER A 112 5.24 -8.72 -4.20
C SER A 112 4.98 -9.69 -5.36
N ALA A 113 4.44 -10.87 -5.09
CA ALA A 113 4.25 -11.92 -6.08
C ALA A 113 3.33 -11.50 -7.23
N TYR A 114 2.27 -10.72 -6.95
CA TYR A 114 1.32 -10.29 -7.99
C TYR A 114 1.94 -9.18 -8.85
N ALA A 115 2.54 -8.16 -8.23
CA ALA A 115 3.31 -7.13 -8.93
C ALA A 115 4.40 -7.73 -9.84
N GLN A 116 5.15 -8.73 -9.35
CA GLN A 116 6.18 -9.41 -10.12
C GLN A 116 5.59 -10.21 -11.30
N LYS A 117 4.49 -10.94 -11.09
CA LYS A 117 3.79 -11.65 -12.17
C LYS A 117 3.30 -10.68 -13.25
N ILE A 118 2.69 -9.57 -12.86
CA ILE A 118 2.28 -8.51 -13.80
C ILE A 118 3.51 -8.00 -14.57
N ALA A 119 4.57 -7.60 -13.88
CA ALA A 119 5.79 -7.08 -14.51
C ALA A 119 6.39 -8.05 -15.54
N ASN A 120 6.48 -9.33 -15.19
CA ASN A 120 6.96 -10.38 -16.09
C ASN A 120 6.05 -10.56 -17.31
N THR A 121 4.73 -10.48 -17.13
CA THR A 121 3.77 -10.54 -18.24
C THR A 121 3.93 -9.33 -19.17
N LEU A 122 4.07 -8.13 -18.62
CA LEU A 122 4.30 -6.91 -19.42
C LEU A 122 5.61 -6.97 -20.21
N ALA A 123 6.66 -7.58 -19.65
CA ALA A 123 7.96 -7.73 -20.28
C ALA A 123 7.95 -8.72 -21.46
N LYS A 124 6.95 -9.60 -21.55
CA LYS A 124 6.79 -10.54 -22.68
C LYS A 124 6.25 -9.88 -23.94
N ALA A 125 5.89 -8.59 -23.90
CA ALA A 125 5.38 -7.88 -25.07
C ALA A 125 6.33 -7.97 -26.27
N ASP A 126 5.75 -8.19 -27.45
CA ASP A 126 6.48 -8.24 -28.73
C ASP A 126 6.94 -6.85 -29.18
N GLY A 127 8.07 -6.81 -29.88
CA GLY A 127 8.64 -5.59 -30.45
C GLY A 127 9.06 -4.56 -29.40
N GLN A 128 8.98 -3.28 -29.75
CA GLN A 128 9.37 -2.13 -28.91
C GLN A 128 8.21 -1.62 -28.02
N LYS A 129 7.21 -2.47 -27.75
CA LYS A 129 6.06 -2.15 -26.88
C LYS A 129 6.48 -2.13 -25.41
N ASN A 130 5.73 -1.41 -24.59
CA ASN A 130 5.95 -1.32 -23.14
C ASN A 130 7.37 -0.83 -22.77
N SER A 131 7.90 0.15 -23.53
CA SER A 131 9.18 0.75 -23.14
C SER A 131 9.10 1.34 -21.73
N SER A 132 10.18 1.25 -20.96
CA SER A 132 10.24 1.78 -19.58
C SER A 132 9.77 3.24 -19.51
N THR A 133 10.24 4.05 -20.46
CA THR A 133 9.85 5.45 -20.60
C THR A 133 8.35 5.61 -20.84
N GLN A 134 7.74 4.75 -21.66
CA GLN A 134 6.30 4.83 -21.93
C GLN A 134 5.48 4.43 -20.70
N LEU A 135 5.86 3.37 -19.98
CA LEU A 135 5.16 2.96 -18.76
C LEU A 135 5.29 4.02 -17.66
N ARG A 136 6.49 4.59 -17.50
CA ARG A 136 6.76 5.64 -16.51
C ARG A 136 5.92 6.89 -16.75
N LYS A 137 5.68 7.30 -18.01
CA LYS A 137 4.77 8.43 -18.33
C LYS A 137 3.35 8.25 -17.81
N PHE A 138 2.84 7.01 -17.74
CA PHE A 138 1.54 6.73 -17.14
C PHE A 138 1.61 6.76 -15.61
N TYR A 139 2.66 6.16 -15.05
CA TYR A 139 2.91 6.19 -13.61
C TYR A 139 3.05 7.61 -13.07
N ASP A 140 3.81 8.47 -13.74
CA ASP A 140 4.02 9.87 -13.33
C ASP A 140 2.70 10.65 -13.26
N GLN A 141 1.73 10.34 -14.13
CA GLN A 141 0.39 10.92 -14.04
C GLN A 141 -0.36 10.44 -12.81
N VAL A 142 -0.30 9.14 -12.49
CA VAL A 142 -0.90 8.59 -11.27
C VAL A 142 -0.25 9.18 -10.01
N VAL A 143 1.08 9.32 -10.00
CA VAL A 143 1.83 9.98 -8.92
C VAL A 143 1.38 11.42 -8.75
N ARG A 144 1.25 12.18 -9.85
CA ARG A 144 0.77 13.56 -9.79
C ARG A 144 -0.60 13.67 -9.12
N TYR A 145 -1.57 12.85 -9.54
CA TYR A 145 -2.90 12.87 -8.90
C TYR A 145 -2.85 12.42 -7.44
N TYR A 146 -2.04 11.42 -7.14
CA TYR A 146 -1.83 10.96 -5.77
C TYR A 146 -1.24 12.06 -4.89
N ASP A 147 -0.24 12.77 -5.36
CA ASP A 147 0.42 13.87 -4.64
C ASP A 147 -0.54 15.06 -4.45
N ASP A 148 -1.28 15.44 -5.49
CA ASP A 148 -2.31 16.50 -5.43
C ASP A 148 -3.34 16.21 -4.31
N VAL A 149 -3.70 14.94 -4.08
CA VAL A 149 -4.59 14.53 -2.98
C VAL A 149 -3.82 14.40 -1.66
N ARG A 150 -2.70 13.68 -1.62
CA ARG A 150 -1.96 13.35 -0.39
C ARG A 150 -1.55 14.59 0.41
N PHE A 151 -1.14 15.64 -0.29
CA PHE A 151 -0.67 16.87 0.36
C PHE A 151 -1.80 17.76 0.89
N GLN A 152 -3.07 17.37 0.71
CA GLN A 152 -4.17 18.06 1.36
C GLN A 152 -4.14 17.86 2.88
N PRO A 153 -4.42 18.92 3.65
CA PRO A 153 -4.09 19.00 5.07
C PRO A 153 -5.03 18.15 5.94
N SER A 154 -6.28 17.93 5.52
CA SER A 154 -7.24 17.10 6.24
C SER A 154 -7.81 15.96 5.38
N ILE A 155 -8.44 14.99 6.03
CA ILE A 155 -9.14 13.90 5.33
C ILE A 155 -10.27 14.44 4.45
N ALA A 156 -11.02 15.44 4.93
CA ALA A 156 -12.10 16.06 4.16
C ALA A 156 -11.56 16.74 2.88
N ASP A 157 -10.45 17.48 2.99
CA ASP A 157 -9.82 18.14 1.83
C ASP A 157 -9.28 17.11 0.81
N ARG A 158 -8.80 15.96 1.28
CA ARG A 158 -8.39 14.84 0.43
C ARG A 158 -9.56 14.27 -0.34
N GLU A 159 -10.67 14.01 0.33
CA GLU A 159 -11.89 13.47 -0.29
C GLU A 159 -12.47 14.46 -1.32
N GLU A 160 -12.55 15.74 -0.98
CA GLU A 160 -13.01 16.79 -1.89
C GLU A 160 -12.09 16.91 -3.11
N THR A 161 -10.77 16.94 -2.88
CA THR A 161 -9.79 17.03 -3.96
C THR A 161 -9.83 15.79 -4.85
N LEU A 162 -9.93 14.60 -4.27
CA LEU A 162 -10.06 13.35 -5.03
C LEU A 162 -11.32 13.40 -5.89
N SER A 163 -12.47 13.76 -5.32
CA SER A 163 -13.75 13.87 -6.04
C SER A 163 -13.65 14.80 -7.25
N ARG A 164 -13.02 15.97 -7.07
CA ARG A 164 -12.74 16.93 -8.16
C ARG A 164 -11.78 16.38 -9.22
N LEU A 165 -10.81 15.57 -8.81
CA LEU A 165 -9.82 14.97 -9.70
C LEU A 165 -10.33 13.70 -10.42
N MET A 166 -11.36 13.03 -9.91
CA MET A 166 -11.87 11.77 -10.45
C MET A 166 -12.09 11.80 -11.97
N PRO A 167 -12.74 12.81 -12.59
CA PRO A 167 -12.91 12.85 -14.04
C PRO A 167 -11.57 12.84 -14.80
N TYR A 168 -10.54 13.48 -14.26
CA TYR A 168 -9.21 13.55 -14.87
C TYR A 168 -8.42 12.27 -14.65
N ILE A 169 -8.57 11.65 -13.48
CA ILE A 169 -8.02 10.32 -13.22
C ILE A 169 -8.64 9.32 -14.21
N LEU A 170 -9.97 9.33 -14.37
CA LEU A 170 -10.68 8.47 -15.32
C LEU A 170 -10.26 8.75 -16.78
N LYS A 171 -9.94 9.99 -17.14
CA LYS A 171 -9.39 10.33 -18.46
C LYS A 171 -8.08 9.60 -18.77
N LEU A 172 -7.33 9.11 -17.77
CA LEU A 172 -6.13 8.29 -17.99
C LEU A 172 -6.40 7.11 -18.95
N GLU A 173 -7.58 6.50 -18.89
CA GLU A 173 -7.98 5.41 -19.81
C GLU A 173 -7.98 5.84 -21.27
N SER A 174 -8.38 7.07 -21.57
CA SER A 174 -8.31 7.60 -22.94
C SER A 174 -6.86 7.73 -23.43
N THR A 175 -5.93 8.06 -22.52
CA THR A 175 -4.50 8.16 -22.83
C THR A 175 -3.91 6.77 -23.05
N VAL A 176 -4.33 5.77 -22.25
CA VAL A 176 -3.97 4.37 -22.43
C VAL A 176 -4.49 3.85 -23.76
N PHE A 177 -5.77 4.08 -24.07
CA PHE A 177 -6.36 3.69 -25.35
C PHE A 177 -5.58 4.26 -26.54
N GLN A 178 -5.27 5.56 -26.52
CA GLN A 178 -4.47 6.18 -27.58
C GLN A 178 -3.07 5.57 -27.74
N ALA A 179 -2.40 5.23 -26.63
CA ALA A 179 -1.09 4.59 -26.70
C ALA A 179 -1.16 3.14 -27.20
N TYR A 180 -2.25 2.44 -26.87
CA TYR A 180 -2.53 1.09 -27.34
C TYR A 180 -2.76 1.06 -28.85
N GLU A 181 -3.63 1.93 -29.36
CA GLU A 181 -3.89 2.08 -30.82
C GLU A 181 -2.61 2.39 -31.60
N LYS A 182 -1.72 3.22 -31.02
CA LYS A 182 -0.41 3.55 -31.61
C LYS A 182 0.65 2.47 -31.40
N SER A 183 0.27 1.28 -30.91
CA SER A 183 1.18 0.16 -30.64
C SER A 183 2.38 0.54 -29.76
N LYS A 184 2.21 1.50 -28.83
CA LYS A 184 3.25 1.87 -27.85
C LYS A 184 3.20 1.01 -26.59
N ILE A 185 2.03 0.46 -26.32
CA ILE A 185 1.76 -0.47 -25.22
C ILE A 185 1.02 -1.69 -25.77
N ASP A 186 1.02 -2.79 -25.03
CA ASP A 186 0.26 -3.99 -25.38
C ASP A 186 -1.07 -4.10 -24.62
N ALA A 187 -1.84 -5.15 -24.94
CA ALA A 187 -3.15 -5.39 -24.34
C ALA A 187 -3.04 -5.74 -22.85
N ASN A 188 -1.91 -6.30 -22.43
CA ASN A 188 -1.62 -6.63 -21.04
C ASN A 188 -1.47 -5.37 -20.20
N PHE A 189 -0.69 -4.40 -20.66
CA PHE A 189 -0.56 -3.12 -19.95
C PHE A 189 -1.87 -2.35 -19.92
N LYS A 190 -2.62 -2.35 -21.03
CA LYS A 190 -3.97 -1.77 -21.05
C LYS A 190 -4.88 -2.43 -20.00
N SER A 191 -4.89 -3.76 -19.93
CA SER A 191 -5.69 -4.51 -18.96
C SER A 191 -5.29 -4.24 -17.50
N PHE A 192 -3.99 -4.03 -17.25
CA PHE A 192 -3.48 -3.66 -15.93
C PHE A 192 -4.06 -2.31 -15.46
N ILE A 193 -4.04 -1.31 -16.32
CA ILE A 193 -4.62 0.00 -16.01
C ILE A 193 -6.13 -0.09 -15.86
N ASP A 194 -6.83 -0.71 -16.82
CA ASP A 194 -8.29 -0.84 -16.80
C ASP A 194 -8.77 -1.54 -15.51
N ALA A 195 -8.09 -2.61 -15.07
CA ALA A 195 -8.43 -3.32 -13.84
C ALA A 195 -8.17 -2.49 -12.57
N SER A 196 -7.12 -1.69 -12.55
CA SER A 196 -6.83 -0.78 -11.42
C SER A 196 -7.86 0.36 -11.36
N MET A 197 -8.23 0.91 -12.52
CA MET A 197 -9.23 1.95 -12.65
C MET A 197 -10.64 1.47 -12.30
N ALA A 198 -10.99 0.24 -12.65
CA ALA A 198 -12.26 -0.38 -12.24
C ALA A 198 -12.40 -0.43 -10.71
N GLN A 199 -11.31 -0.72 -9.99
CA GLN A 199 -11.34 -0.74 -8.53
C GLN A 199 -11.46 0.65 -7.92
N LEU A 200 -10.78 1.64 -8.51
CA LEU A 200 -10.94 3.04 -8.09
C LEU A 200 -12.36 3.57 -8.34
N ARG A 201 -13.05 3.11 -9.39
CA ARG A 201 -14.47 3.41 -9.58
C ARG A 201 -15.36 2.74 -8.54
N ALA A 202 -15.09 1.48 -8.24
CA ALA A 202 -15.89 0.72 -7.29
C ALA A 202 -15.78 1.31 -5.88
N LYS A 203 -14.59 1.81 -5.52
CA LYS A 203 -14.35 2.49 -4.26
C LYS A 203 -13.47 3.73 -4.48
N PRO A 204 -14.06 4.91 -4.74
CA PRO A 204 -13.34 6.13 -5.07
C PRO A 204 -12.82 6.83 -3.80
N ASP A 205 -11.93 6.16 -3.07
CA ASP A 205 -11.29 6.68 -1.86
C ASP A 205 -9.77 6.86 -2.03
N PHE A 206 -9.17 7.63 -1.14
CA PHE A 206 -7.73 7.92 -1.17
C PHE A 206 -6.89 6.65 -0.99
N GLU A 207 -7.35 5.70 -0.17
CA GLU A 207 -6.64 4.43 0.04
C GLU A 207 -6.60 3.61 -1.26
N THR A 208 -7.64 3.66 -2.08
CA THR A 208 -7.69 2.99 -3.38
C THR A 208 -6.72 3.59 -4.37
N LEU A 209 -6.64 4.92 -4.41
CA LEU A 209 -5.63 5.61 -5.21
C LEU A 209 -4.21 5.28 -4.73
N LYS A 210 -3.98 5.23 -3.42
CA LYS A 210 -2.70 4.83 -2.80
C LYS A 210 -2.32 3.41 -3.21
N ILE A 211 -3.23 2.44 -3.07
CA ILE A 211 -2.97 1.04 -3.45
C ILE A 211 -2.67 0.92 -4.94
N PHE A 212 -3.42 1.61 -5.82
CA PHE A 212 -3.11 1.63 -7.24
C PHE A 212 -1.71 2.18 -7.52
N LYS A 213 -1.37 3.36 -6.96
CA LYS A 213 -0.04 3.96 -7.10
C LYS A 213 1.06 3.01 -6.64
N THR A 214 0.89 2.40 -5.47
CA THR A 214 1.88 1.48 -4.89
C THR A 214 2.02 0.18 -5.68
N LEU A 215 0.92 -0.38 -6.18
CA LEU A 215 0.97 -1.54 -7.07
C LEU A 215 1.73 -1.21 -8.36
N PHE A 216 1.42 -0.06 -8.98
CA PHE A 216 2.11 0.35 -10.19
C PHE A 216 3.60 0.61 -9.95
N GLU A 217 3.96 1.22 -8.83
CA GLU A 217 5.35 1.39 -8.40
C GLU A 217 6.07 0.05 -8.24
N ALA A 218 5.44 -0.91 -7.56
CA ALA A 218 5.99 -2.25 -7.38
C ALA A 218 6.17 -2.98 -8.73
N VAL A 219 5.18 -2.89 -9.63
CA VAL A 219 5.27 -3.44 -11.00
C VAL A 219 6.49 -2.85 -11.71
N LEU A 220 6.67 -1.52 -11.68
CA LEU A 220 7.84 -0.87 -12.28
C LEU A 220 9.16 -1.27 -11.61
N GLY A 221 9.16 -1.53 -10.30
CA GLY A 221 10.33 -2.02 -9.56
C GLY A 221 10.76 -3.43 -9.98
N PHE A 222 9.82 -4.31 -10.30
CA PHE A 222 10.10 -5.64 -10.85
C PHE A 222 10.29 -5.65 -12.37
N TYR A 223 9.89 -4.58 -13.06
CA TYR A 223 9.96 -4.48 -14.52
C TYR A 223 11.41 -4.35 -14.98
N LYS A 224 11.96 -5.45 -15.47
CA LYS A 224 13.28 -5.46 -16.11
C LYS A 224 13.16 -4.82 -17.49
N THR A 225 13.91 -3.76 -17.73
CA THR A 225 14.02 -3.16 -19.05
C THR A 225 14.72 -4.15 -20.00
N LYS A 226 14.12 -4.40 -21.16
CA LYS A 226 14.81 -5.04 -22.29
C LYS A 226 15.90 -4.12 -22.83
#